data_AF-A0A2H0W848-F1
#
_entry.id   AF-A0A2H0W848-F1
#
_cell.length_a   1.000
_cell.length_b   1.000
_cell.length_c   1.000
_cell.angle_alpha   90.00
_cell.angle_beta   90.00
_cell.angle_gamma   90.00
#
_symmetry.space_group_name_H-M   'P 1'
#
loop_
_entity.id
_entity.type
_entity.pdbx_description
1 polymer ?
#
loop_
_entity_poly.entity_id
_entity_poly.type
_entity_poly.pdbx_seq_one_letter_code
_entity_poly.pdbx_strand_id
1 'polypeptide(L)'
;MATVEKPRLAQNLLLAAGAVLIVMAVYSYFKSKKEGDVLPLAEEIIVQEEGVVRKSGEEFEVLTEEEVLKIKEEVDGVLESAGEKTTLVDMAETGALGEVSQAFSDGKFYFRLNAQGLISMEKGYYYEAWLKNEDVLSIGRVEVSLTGEGVLYYTASIDRSDYTAVMVTLEPEDGNPEPAKIILEAEF
;
A
#
# COMPACT_ATOMS: atom_id res chain seq x y z
N MET A 1 -7.31 -78.66 -12.80
CA MET A 1 -6.05 -77.96 -13.11
C MET A 1 -6.25 -76.50 -12.74
N ALA A 2 -5.57 -76.01 -11.72
CA ALA A 2 -5.60 -74.60 -11.32
C ALA A 2 -4.17 -74.04 -11.43
N THR A 3 -3.96 -73.18 -12.42
CA THR A 3 -2.71 -72.44 -12.65
C THR A 3 -2.66 -71.26 -11.69
N VAL A 4 -1.70 -71.28 -10.77
CA VAL A 4 -1.38 -70.15 -9.89
C VAL A 4 -0.64 -69.08 -10.71
N GLU A 5 -1.26 -67.92 -10.91
CA GLU A 5 -0.64 -66.77 -11.57
C GLU A 5 0.53 -66.24 -10.74
N LYS A 6 1.70 -66.07 -11.38
CA LYS A 6 2.86 -65.40 -10.77
C LYS A 6 2.55 -63.91 -10.56
N PRO A 7 2.90 -63.31 -9.40
CA PRO A 7 2.62 -61.91 -9.14
C PRO A 7 3.41 -61.00 -10.10
N ARG A 8 2.72 -60.04 -10.69
CA ARG A 8 3.22 -59.04 -11.66
C ARG A 8 4.06 -57.96 -10.95
N LEU A 9 5.13 -58.39 -10.29
CA LEU A 9 6.08 -57.55 -9.55
C LEU A 9 6.62 -56.39 -10.39
N ALA A 10 6.90 -56.62 -11.67
CA ALA A 10 7.40 -55.59 -12.59
C ALA A 10 6.38 -54.49 -12.91
N GLN A 11 5.07 -54.81 -12.99
CA GLN A 11 4.03 -53.80 -13.23
C GLN A 11 3.79 -52.93 -12.01
N ASN A 12 3.84 -53.51 -10.80
CA ASN A 12 3.68 -52.74 -9.56
C ASN A 12 4.87 -51.81 -9.30
N LEU A 13 6.09 -52.23 -9.68
CA LEU A 13 7.30 -51.39 -9.59
C LEU A 13 7.27 -50.21 -10.57
N LEU A 14 6.79 -50.42 -11.80
CA LEU A 14 6.62 -49.35 -12.79
C LEU A 14 5.55 -48.33 -12.39
N LEU A 15 4.43 -48.79 -11.81
CA LEU A 15 3.39 -47.91 -11.29
C LEU A 15 3.87 -47.11 -10.08
N ALA A 16 4.65 -47.72 -9.18
CA ALA A 16 5.23 -47.03 -8.03
C ALA A 16 6.28 -45.98 -8.46
N ALA A 17 7.14 -46.29 -9.43
CA ALA A 17 8.11 -45.34 -9.96
C ALA A 17 7.44 -44.16 -10.68
N GLY A 18 6.36 -44.42 -11.42
CA GLY A 18 5.55 -43.37 -12.06
C GLY A 18 4.89 -42.43 -11.05
N ALA A 19 4.33 -42.97 -9.96
CA ALA A 19 3.74 -42.16 -8.90
C ALA A 19 4.78 -41.27 -8.19
N VAL A 20 5.98 -41.81 -7.94
CA VAL A 20 7.09 -41.04 -7.34
C VAL A 20 7.56 -39.91 -8.25
N LEU A 21 7.65 -40.13 -9.56
CA LEU A 21 8.00 -39.08 -10.52
C LEU A 21 6.93 -37.99 -10.61
N ILE A 22 5.65 -38.35 -10.55
CA ILE A 22 4.56 -37.37 -10.52
C ILE A 22 4.62 -36.57 -9.22
N VAL A 23 4.84 -37.20 -8.06
CA VAL A 23 4.99 -36.50 -6.78
C VAL A 23 6.21 -35.58 -6.80
N MET A 24 7.34 -36.01 -7.38
CA MET A 24 8.52 -35.14 -7.54
C MET A 24 8.28 -33.99 -8.51
N ALA A 25 7.58 -34.22 -9.63
CA ALA A 25 7.23 -33.16 -10.57
C ALA A 25 6.25 -32.14 -9.97
N VAL A 26 5.25 -32.62 -9.22
CA VAL A 26 4.30 -31.77 -8.48
C VAL A 26 5.03 -31.01 -7.37
N TYR A 27 5.89 -31.67 -6.60
CA TYR A 27 6.69 -31.02 -5.56
C TYR A 27 7.63 -29.97 -6.15
N SER A 28 8.32 -30.27 -7.26
CA SER A 28 9.16 -29.30 -7.97
C SER A 28 8.34 -28.17 -8.58
N TYR A 29 7.15 -28.41 -9.09
CA TYR A 29 6.24 -27.36 -9.58
C TYR A 29 5.75 -26.44 -8.45
N PHE A 30 5.37 -26.99 -7.29
CA PHE A 30 5.00 -26.21 -6.11
C PHE A 30 6.18 -25.50 -5.45
N LYS A 31 7.37 -26.12 -5.46
CA LYS A 31 8.61 -25.51 -4.96
C LYS A 31 9.06 -24.37 -5.88
N SER A 32 9.02 -24.57 -7.19
CA SER A 32 9.32 -23.52 -8.18
C SER A 32 8.32 -22.37 -8.15
N LYS A 33 7.09 -22.58 -7.65
CA LYS A 33 6.12 -21.51 -7.40
C LYS A 33 6.39 -20.73 -6.09
N LYS A 34 7.18 -21.29 -5.16
CA LYS A 34 7.62 -20.61 -3.92
C LYS A 34 8.98 -19.91 -4.06
N GLU A 35 9.75 -20.23 -5.09
CA GLU A 35 11.03 -19.58 -5.44
C GLU A 35 10.92 -18.84 -6.78
N GLY A 36 9.76 -18.25 -7.08
CA GLY A 36 9.73 -17.08 -7.96
C GLY A 36 10.17 -15.91 -7.11
N ASP A 37 11.19 -15.17 -7.54
CA ASP A 37 11.68 -13.96 -6.90
C ASP A 37 10.51 -13.14 -6.35
N VAL A 38 10.24 -13.29 -5.05
CA VAL A 38 9.35 -12.39 -4.33
C VAL A 38 10.21 -11.14 -4.23
N LEU A 39 10.12 -10.28 -5.26
CA LEU A 39 10.31 -8.86 -5.05
C LEU A 39 9.59 -8.57 -3.73
N PRO A 40 10.26 -8.00 -2.71
CA PRO A 40 9.58 -7.70 -1.45
C PRO A 40 8.28 -7.01 -1.83
N LEU A 41 7.15 -7.63 -1.48
CA LEU A 41 5.84 -7.04 -1.74
C LEU A 41 5.90 -5.65 -1.13
N ALA A 42 5.53 -4.64 -1.92
CA ALA A 42 5.58 -3.25 -1.49
C ALA A 42 4.80 -3.13 -0.19
N GLU A 43 5.51 -3.12 0.95
CA GLU A 43 4.91 -2.81 2.22
C GLU A 43 4.53 -1.35 2.18
N GLU A 44 3.23 -1.08 2.26
CA GLU A 44 2.66 0.25 2.34
C GLU A 44 1.97 0.40 3.68
N ILE A 45 2.18 1.53 4.34
CA ILE A 45 1.47 1.84 5.58
C ILE A 45 0.57 3.02 5.29
N ILE A 46 -0.74 2.79 5.45
CA ILE A 46 -1.79 3.77 5.18
C ILE A 46 -2.52 4.04 6.49
N VAL A 47 -2.53 5.29 6.91
CA VAL A 47 -3.29 5.75 8.09
C VAL A 47 -4.76 5.95 7.66
N GLN A 48 -5.71 5.25 8.29
CA GLN A 48 -7.15 5.37 8.02
C GLN A 48 -7.98 5.51 9.32
N GLU A 49 -9.24 5.94 9.21
CA GLU A 49 -10.14 6.17 10.36
C GLU A 49 -10.44 4.92 11.21
N GLU A 50 -10.36 3.72 10.66
CA GLU A 50 -10.53 2.46 11.41
C GLU A 50 -9.21 1.90 11.98
N GLY A 51 -8.11 2.61 11.78
CA GLY A 51 -6.77 2.24 12.20
C GLY A 51 -5.75 2.42 11.09
N VAL A 52 -4.47 2.35 11.46
CA VAL A 52 -3.38 2.35 10.47
C VAL A 52 -3.16 0.92 10.02
N VAL A 53 -3.10 0.72 8.71
CA VAL A 53 -3.00 -0.60 8.12
C VAL A 53 -1.66 -0.74 7.43
N ARG A 54 -0.92 -1.81 7.75
CA ARG A 54 0.20 -2.28 6.94
C ARG A 54 -0.36 -3.20 5.87
N LYS A 55 -0.15 -2.82 4.61
CA LYS A 55 -0.50 -3.60 3.43
C LYS A 55 0.76 -4.29 2.92
N SER A 56 0.73 -5.62 2.83
CA SER A 56 1.78 -6.42 2.18
C SER A 56 1.12 -7.36 1.17
N GLY A 57 1.11 -6.97 -0.11
CA GLY A 57 0.36 -7.68 -1.15
C GLY A 57 -1.17 -7.57 -0.96
N GLU A 58 -1.83 -8.69 -0.69
CA GLU A 58 -3.28 -8.78 -0.44
C GLU A 58 -3.64 -8.81 1.06
N GLU A 59 -2.65 -8.85 1.95
CA GLU A 59 -2.85 -8.87 3.39
C GLU A 59 -2.86 -7.45 3.99
N PHE A 60 -3.81 -7.22 4.88
CA PHE A 60 -3.99 -5.99 5.64
C PHE A 60 -3.87 -6.31 7.12
N GLU A 61 -2.88 -5.73 7.80
CA GLU A 61 -2.68 -5.86 9.24
C GLU A 61 -3.00 -4.52 9.91
N VAL A 62 -3.95 -4.53 10.85
CA VAL A 62 -4.24 -3.36 11.69
C VAL A 62 -3.12 -3.21 12.70
N LEU A 63 -2.45 -2.06 12.69
CA LEU A 63 -1.36 -1.75 13.60
C LEU A 63 -1.89 -1.28 14.96
N THR A 64 -1.13 -1.58 16.01
CA THR A 64 -1.39 -1.05 17.35
C THR A 64 -1.04 0.45 17.42
N GLU A 65 -1.65 1.18 18.35
CA GLU A 65 -1.33 2.61 18.56
C GLU A 65 0.17 2.84 18.81
N GLU A 66 0.85 1.92 19.51
CA GLU A 66 2.29 2.00 19.76
C GLU A 66 3.12 1.86 18.48
N GLU A 67 2.72 0.99 17.56
CA GLU A 67 3.39 0.84 16.26
C GLU A 67 3.17 2.06 15.39
N VAL A 68 1.95 2.60 15.38
CA VAL A 68 1.61 3.83 14.67
C VAL A 68 2.46 4.99 15.15
N LEU A 69 2.59 5.15 16.47
CA LEU A 69 3.40 6.22 17.04
C LEU A 69 4.86 6.10 16.60
N LYS A 70 5.44 4.89 16.64
CA LYS A 70 6.81 4.65 16.16
C LYS A 70 6.98 4.99 14.69
N ILE A 71 5.99 4.67 13.85
CA ILE A 71 6.03 5.00 12.42
C ILE A 71 5.94 6.51 12.21
N LYS A 72 5.05 7.21 12.92
CA LYS A 72 4.95 8.67 12.86
C LYS A 72 6.27 9.33 13.29
N GLU A 73 6.88 8.86 14.39
CA GLU A 73 8.19 9.33 14.86
C GLU A 73 9.32 9.05 13.85
N GLU A 74 9.34 7.87 13.23
CA GLU A 74 10.30 7.52 12.17
C GLU A 74 10.14 8.45 10.97
N VAL A 75 8.91 8.63 10.48
CA VAL A 75 8.60 9.52 9.35
C VAL A 75 9.03 10.95 9.66
N ASP A 76 8.65 11.48 10.82
CA ASP A 76 8.99 12.84 11.21
C ASP A 76 10.52 13.02 11.32
N GLY A 77 11.24 12.06 11.91
CA GLY A 77 12.70 12.11 12.01
C GLY A 77 13.42 12.08 10.66
N VAL A 78 12.94 11.27 9.71
CA VAL A 78 13.50 11.23 8.34
C VAL A 78 13.17 12.52 7.60
N LEU A 79 11.93 12.99 7.65
CA LEU A 79 11.50 14.19 6.93
C LEU A 79 12.08 15.49 7.50
N GLU A 80 12.39 15.56 8.79
CA GLU A 80 13.10 16.70 9.38
C GLU A 80 14.56 16.79 8.91
N SER A 81 15.19 15.66 8.63
CA SER A 81 16.61 15.60 8.25
C SER A 81 16.84 15.66 6.74
N ALA A 82 15.94 15.06 5.95
CA ALA A 82 16.11 14.87 4.51
C ALA A 82 14.85 15.17 3.69
N GLY A 83 13.77 15.64 4.31
CA GLY A 83 12.50 15.90 3.64
C GLY A 83 12.55 17.12 2.73
N GLU A 84 12.15 16.93 1.47
CA GLU A 84 11.80 18.03 0.58
C GLU A 84 10.37 18.48 0.86
N LYS A 85 10.16 19.80 0.94
CA LYS A 85 8.88 20.40 1.29
C LYS A 85 8.26 21.14 0.11
N THR A 86 6.97 20.90 -0.11
CA THR A 86 6.21 21.57 -1.16
C THR A 86 4.88 22.08 -0.61
N THR A 87 4.56 23.33 -0.91
CA THR A 87 3.27 23.94 -0.55
C THR A 87 2.20 23.58 -1.59
N LEU A 88 1.01 23.24 -1.11
CA LEU A 88 -0.14 22.94 -1.96
C LEU A 88 -0.95 24.20 -2.26
N VAL A 89 -1.43 24.28 -3.49
CA VAL A 89 -2.31 25.32 -4.01
C VAL A 89 -3.76 24.91 -3.79
N ASP A 90 -4.57 25.86 -3.31
CA ASP A 90 -6.03 25.68 -3.18
C ASP A 90 -6.70 25.76 -4.54
N MET A 91 -7.12 24.60 -5.04
CA MET A 91 -7.77 24.43 -6.33
C MET A 91 -9.28 24.67 -6.25
N ALA A 92 -9.84 24.68 -5.04
CA ALA A 92 -11.28 24.80 -4.80
C ALA A 92 -11.69 26.19 -4.28
N GLU A 93 -10.74 27.12 -4.12
CA GLU A 93 -10.95 28.49 -3.59
C GLU A 93 -11.67 28.49 -2.23
N THR A 94 -11.35 27.50 -1.40
CA THR A 94 -11.91 27.31 -0.06
C THR A 94 -11.18 28.07 1.05
N GLY A 95 -9.97 28.55 0.76
CA GLY A 95 -9.01 29.06 1.72
C GLY A 95 -8.18 27.97 2.41
N ALA A 96 -8.24 26.72 1.93
CA ALA A 96 -7.43 25.63 2.45
C ALA A 96 -5.94 25.85 2.16
N LEU A 97 -5.09 25.35 3.04
CA LEU A 97 -3.63 25.39 2.90
C LEU A 97 -3.08 23.99 3.10
N GLY A 98 -2.02 23.64 2.38
CA GLY A 98 -1.32 22.37 2.57
C GLY A 98 0.19 22.49 2.45
N GLU A 99 0.90 21.60 3.13
CA GLU A 99 2.32 21.33 2.96
C GLU A 99 2.50 19.82 2.91
N VAL A 100 3.26 19.35 1.93
CA VAL A 100 3.77 17.97 1.88
C VAL A 100 5.26 17.96 2.16
N SER A 101 5.71 16.86 2.74
CA SER A 101 7.12 16.57 2.94
C SER A 101 7.39 15.14 2.46
N GLN A 102 8.39 14.94 1.61
CA GLN A 102 8.76 13.62 1.13
C GLN A 102 10.28 13.36 1.13
N ALA A 103 10.65 12.10 1.30
CA ALA A 103 12.03 11.63 1.19
C ALA A 103 12.08 10.15 0.83
N PHE A 104 13.12 9.74 0.11
CA PHE A 104 13.49 8.33 -0.03
C PHE A 104 14.81 8.08 0.70
N SER A 105 14.77 7.31 1.78
CA SER A 105 15.93 6.97 2.60
C SER A 105 15.92 5.49 2.96
N ASP A 106 17.09 4.86 2.98
CA ASP A 106 17.26 3.48 3.44
C ASP A 106 16.33 2.45 2.76
N GLY A 107 15.98 2.69 1.49
CA GLY A 107 15.10 1.82 0.71
C GLY A 107 13.61 2.00 1.00
N LYS A 108 13.22 3.06 1.73
CA LYS A 108 11.83 3.37 2.08
C LYS A 108 11.49 4.81 1.69
N PHE A 109 10.33 4.97 1.08
CA PHE A 109 9.70 6.24 0.80
C PHE A 109 8.91 6.70 2.04
N TYR A 110 9.08 7.96 2.38
CA TYR A 110 8.44 8.63 3.50
C TYR A 110 7.67 9.83 2.97
N PHE A 111 6.42 9.96 3.40
CA PHE A 111 5.55 11.04 2.99
C PHE A 111 4.70 11.50 4.16
N ARG A 112 4.57 12.82 4.30
CA ARG A 112 3.67 13.45 5.24
C ARG A 112 2.95 14.61 4.58
N LEU A 113 1.63 14.64 4.71
CA LEU A 113 0.79 15.78 4.37
C LEU A 113 0.29 16.43 5.67
N ASN A 114 0.40 17.75 5.72
CA ASN A 114 -0.30 18.58 6.69
C ASN A 114 -1.19 19.56 5.93
N ALA A 115 -2.44 19.68 6.34
CA ALA A 115 -3.40 20.59 5.74
C ALA A 115 -4.18 21.35 6.81
N GLN A 116 -4.67 22.53 6.45
CA GLN A 116 -5.52 23.38 7.28
C GLN A 116 -6.68 23.90 6.46
N GLY A 117 -7.80 24.18 7.12
CA GLY A 117 -9.00 24.67 6.43
C GLY A 117 -9.71 23.62 5.60
N LEU A 118 -9.45 22.32 5.84
CA LEU A 118 -10.18 21.20 5.23
C LEU A 118 -11.57 21.03 5.87
N ILE A 119 -12.38 22.08 5.84
CA ILE A 119 -13.70 22.09 6.47
C ILE A 119 -14.67 21.37 5.53
N SER A 120 -14.85 20.05 5.71
CA SER A 120 -15.98 19.34 5.11
C SER A 120 -17.10 19.19 6.13
N MET A 121 -18.27 19.76 5.82
CA MET A 121 -19.46 19.74 6.68
C MET A 121 -20.54 18.78 6.19
N GLU A 122 -20.27 18.01 5.13
CA GLU A 122 -21.24 17.13 4.50
C GLU A 122 -20.98 15.68 4.91
N LYS A 123 -21.99 15.07 5.54
CA LYS A 123 -21.96 13.65 5.89
C LYS A 123 -21.86 12.82 4.61
N GLY A 124 -20.98 11.80 4.62
CA GLY A 124 -20.78 10.90 3.48
C GLY A 124 -19.68 11.35 2.52
N TYR A 125 -18.80 12.26 2.97
CA TYR A 125 -17.60 12.65 2.26
C TYR A 125 -16.36 12.53 3.15
N TYR A 126 -15.22 12.28 2.53
CA TYR A 126 -13.92 12.24 3.18
C TYR A 126 -12.83 12.86 2.30
N TYR A 127 -11.67 13.16 2.90
CA TYR A 127 -10.53 13.64 2.14
C TYR A 127 -9.57 12.50 1.84
N GLU A 128 -9.06 12.43 0.63
CA GLU A 128 -8.09 11.43 0.19
C GLU A 128 -6.89 12.09 -0.46
N ALA A 129 -5.69 11.57 -0.20
CA ALA A 129 -4.48 12.04 -0.82
C ALA A 129 -4.03 11.07 -1.92
N TRP A 130 -3.52 11.62 -3.01
CA TRP A 130 -3.10 10.88 -4.19
C TRP A 130 -1.77 11.38 -4.69
N LEU A 131 -0.90 10.46 -5.09
CA LEU A 131 0.26 10.75 -5.93
C LEU A 131 -0.14 10.65 -7.41
N LYS A 132 0.45 11.51 -8.25
CA LYS A 132 0.10 11.61 -9.68
C LYS A 132 1.34 11.77 -10.57
N ASN A 133 1.36 11.01 -11.67
CA ASN A 133 2.23 11.17 -12.84
C ASN A 133 1.42 10.85 -14.11
N GLU A 134 1.84 9.87 -14.92
CA GLU A 134 1.02 9.29 -15.98
C GLU A 134 -0.18 8.51 -15.41
N ASP A 135 -0.06 8.01 -14.18
CA ASP A 135 -1.08 7.31 -13.40
C ASP A 135 -1.43 8.08 -12.11
N VAL A 136 -2.44 7.57 -11.39
CA VAL A 136 -2.82 8.06 -10.05
C VAL A 136 -2.76 6.92 -9.04
N LEU A 137 -2.23 7.23 -7.85
CA LEU A 137 -2.10 6.29 -6.74
C LEU A 137 -2.69 6.91 -5.48
N SER A 138 -3.74 6.30 -4.92
CA SER A 138 -4.19 6.65 -3.57
C SER A 138 -3.11 6.29 -2.57
N ILE A 139 -2.78 7.25 -1.71
CA ILE A 139 -1.88 7.06 -0.56
C ILE A 139 -2.63 7.15 0.77
N GLY A 140 -3.96 7.23 0.74
CA GLY A 140 -4.83 7.08 1.89
C GLY A 140 -5.74 8.25 2.22
N ARG A 141 -6.64 7.99 3.17
CA ARG A 141 -7.58 8.95 3.73
C ARG A 141 -6.86 9.91 4.67
N VAL A 142 -7.09 11.21 4.49
CA VAL A 142 -6.55 12.25 5.37
C VAL A 142 -7.32 12.24 6.69
N GLU A 143 -6.63 12.12 7.82
CA GLU A 143 -7.21 12.28 9.15
C GLU A 143 -7.54 13.76 9.36
N VAL A 144 -8.82 14.12 9.37
CA VAL A 144 -9.25 15.52 9.53
C VAL A 144 -9.90 15.74 10.89
N SER A 145 -9.41 16.73 11.63
CA SER A 145 -9.95 17.15 12.92
C SER A 145 -11.23 17.97 12.76
N LEU A 146 -11.97 18.15 13.85
CA LEU A 146 -13.18 19.00 13.87
C LEU A 146 -12.89 20.49 13.55
N THR A 147 -11.63 20.92 13.63
CA THR A 147 -11.18 22.27 13.29
C THR A 147 -10.67 22.39 11.85
N GLY A 148 -10.73 21.30 11.06
CA GLY A 148 -10.30 21.28 9.66
C GLY A 148 -8.79 21.13 9.48
N GLU A 149 -8.07 20.65 10.50
CA GLU A 149 -6.66 20.28 10.39
C GLU A 149 -6.58 18.85 9.85
N GLY A 150 -5.85 18.66 8.76
CA GLY A 150 -5.67 17.36 8.09
C GLY A 150 -4.25 16.85 8.25
N VAL A 151 -4.10 15.56 8.56
CA VAL A 151 -2.81 14.88 8.58
C VAL A 151 -2.89 13.55 7.84
N LEU A 152 -1.84 13.22 7.10
CA LEU A 152 -1.63 11.90 6.54
C LEU A 152 -0.16 11.54 6.63
N TYR A 153 0.12 10.32 7.08
CA TYR A 153 1.42 9.69 6.99
C TYR A 153 1.32 8.53 6.02
N TYR A 154 2.27 8.44 5.09
CA TYR A 154 2.39 7.32 4.16
C TYR A 154 3.84 6.88 4.09
N THR A 155 4.06 5.57 4.09
CA THR A 155 5.38 5.00 3.82
C THR A 155 5.26 3.82 2.87
N ALA A 156 6.27 3.64 2.03
CA ALA A 156 6.37 2.52 1.11
C ALA A 156 7.79 1.96 1.03
N SER A 157 7.94 0.65 0.91
CA SER A 157 9.25 0.00 0.63
C SER A 157 9.69 0.11 -0.84
N ILE A 158 8.91 0.82 -1.66
CA ILE A 158 9.23 1.17 -3.05
C ILE A 158 9.41 2.68 -3.11
N ASP A 159 10.40 3.12 -3.89
CA ASP A 159 10.60 4.52 -4.19
C ASP A 159 9.40 5.05 -5.00
N ARG A 160 8.77 6.11 -4.49
CA ARG A 160 7.64 6.81 -5.12
C ARG A 160 8.03 8.21 -5.62
N SER A 161 9.33 8.52 -5.65
CA SER A 161 9.83 9.83 -6.09
C SER A 161 9.65 10.09 -7.59
N ASP A 162 9.18 9.09 -8.34
CA ASP A 162 8.82 9.19 -9.76
C ASP A 162 7.42 9.81 -9.99
N TYR A 163 6.61 9.92 -8.93
CA TYR A 163 5.40 10.72 -8.97
C TYR A 163 5.76 12.21 -8.93
N THR A 164 5.18 12.99 -9.83
CA THR A 164 5.56 14.40 -10.06
C THR A 164 4.58 15.38 -9.43
N ALA A 165 3.46 14.90 -8.92
CA ALA A 165 2.47 15.73 -8.26
C ALA A 165 1.76 14.98 -7.13
N VAL A 166 1.13 15.76 -6.26
CA VAL A 166 0.23 15.29 -5.21
C VAL A 166 -1.06 16.09 -5.26
N MET A 167 -2.18 15.42 -5.00
CA MET A 167 -3.48 16.06 -4.85
C MET A 167 -4.20 15.56 -3.61
N VAL A 168 -4.96 16.45 -2.98
CA VAL A 168 -5.94 16.12 -1.93
C VAL A 168 -7.31 16.37 -2.52
N THR A 169 -8.15 15.36 -2.50
CA THR A 169 -9.50 15.39 -3.05
C THR A 169 -10.55 15.27 -1.95
N LEU A 170 -11.77 15.71 -2.26
CA LEU A 170 -12.97 15.46 -1.48
C LEU A 170 -13.77 14.35 -2.17
N GLU A 171 -13.79 13.18 -1.56
CA GLU A 171 -14.35 11.93 -2.08
C GLU A 171 -15.72 11.63 -1.46
N PRO A 172 -16.72 11.23 -2.25
CA PRO A 172 -17.97 10.65 -1.73
C PRO A 172 -17.76 9.21 -1.23
N GLU A 173 -18.52 8.79 -0.23
CA GLU A 173 -18.59 7.39 0.22
C GLU A 173 -19.43 6.52 -0.75
N ASP A 174 -19.06 6.49 -2.03
CA ASP A 174 -19.79 5.76 -3.09
C ASP A 174 -19.02 4.55 -3.65
N GLY A 175 -17.76 4.37 -3.23
CA GLY A 175 -16.90 3.27 -3.66
C GLY A 175 -16.26 3.46 -5.04
N ASN A 176 -16.33 4.66 -5.62
CA ASN A 176 -15.58 5.00 -6.82
C ASN A 176 -14.07 5.08 -6.51
N PRO A 177 -13.21 4.32 -7.19
CA PRO A 177 -11.77 4.36 -6.94
C PRO A 177 -11.04 5.51 -7.66
N GLU A 178 -11.74 6.31 -8.46
CA GLU A 178 -11.15 7.45 -9.17
C GLU A 178 -11.19 8.73 -8.32
N PRO A 179 -10.16 9.58 -8.38
CA PRO A 179 -10.15 10.87 -7.69
C PRO A 179 -11.36 11.74 -8.07
N ALA A 180 -12.10 12.24 -7.08
CA ALA A 180 -13.23 13.12 -7.29
C ALA A 180 -12.81 14.60 -7.36
N LYS A 181 -13.26 15.43 -6.43
CA LYS A 181 -13.04 16.88 -6.49
C LYS A 181 -11.70 17.25 -5.88
N ILE A 182 -10.77 17.78 -6.68
CA ILE A 182 -9.48 18.31 -6.20
C ILE A 182 -9.71 19.55 -5.33
N ILE A 183 -9.10 19.56 -4.15
CA ILE A 183 -9.13 20.64 -3.16
C ILE A 183 -7.76 21.29 -3.04
N LEU A 184 -6.71 20.48 -2.91
CA LEU A 184 -5.33 20.94 -2.87
C LEU A 184 -4.51 20.19 -3.94
N GLU A 185 -3.56 20.86 -4.59
CA GLU A 185 -2.62 20.22 -5.53
C GLU A 185 -1.23 20.86 -5.43
N ALA A 186 -0.17 20.07 -5.63
CA ALA A 186 1.19 20.55 -5.80
C ALA A 186 1.95 19.70 -6.83
N GLU A 187 2.90 20.32 -7.52
CA GLU A 187 3.93 19.65 -8.32
C GLU A 187 5.24 19.63 -7.54
N PHE A 188 6.02 18.55 -7.68
CA PHE A 188 7.35 18.39 -7.06
C PHE A 188 8.46 18.94 -7.98
#